data_AF-A0A7W0QFW0-F1
#
_entry.id   AF-A0A7W0QFW0-F1
#
_cell.length_a   1.000
_cell.length_b   1.000
_cell.length_c   1.000
_cell.angle_alpha   90.00
_cell.angle_beta   90.00
_cell.angle_gamma   90.00
#
_symmetry.space_group_name_H-M   'P 1'
#
loop_
_entity.id
_entity.type
_entity.pdbx_description
1 polymer ?
#
loop_
_entity_poly.entity_id
_entity_poly.type
_entity_poly.pdbx_seq_one_letter_code
_entity_poly.pdbx_strand_id
1 'polypeptide(L)'
;MSAFVARRRRLAMVVAFAAVVAAACSSGDPILDAGIDPTTPSPPQTAAPGETLPPTIPATTTTTPFADLPECPVDALGDGDDPVEITYWHGLGGESEEALKDLVAGYHDSQDRVRVRLQNQGGYNETIDKYLQSGADGRPELVLMPEYMLAQMVDSESVVPADVCVNESDFDMSA
;
A
#
# COMPACT_ATOMS: atom_id res chain seq x y z
N MET A 1 6.25 62.30 10.46
CA MET A 1 5.12 62.54 9.54
C MET A 1 4.67 61.21 8.96
N SER A 2 3.36 60.95 9.02
CA SER A 2 2.56 59.95 8.27
C SER A 2 2.92 58.47 8.44
N ALA A 3 2.24 57.68 9.29
CA ALA A 3 0.85 57.19 9.20
C ALA A 3 0.61 56.26 8.00
N PHE A 4 0.48 54.95 8.27
CA PHE A 4 -0.27 54.03 7.42
C PHE A 4 -1.18 53.15 8.29
N VAL A 5 -2.45 53.23 7.95
CA VAL A 5 -3.61 52.57 8.56
C VAL A 5 -3.82 51.22 7.86
N ALA A 6 -4.04 50.14 8.61
CA ALA A 6 -4.68 48.91 8.12
C ALA A 6 -5.41 48.20 9.27
N ARG A 7 -6.70 48.49 9.46
CA ARG A 7 -7.88 47.75 8.99
C ARG A 7 -8.22 46.49 9.80
N ARG A 8 -9.01 46.73 10.87
CA ARG A 8 -10.10 45.94 11.47
C ARG A 8 -10.08 44.41 11.24
N ARG A 9 -9.74 43.65 12.29
CA ARG A 9 -10.20 42.27 12.48
C ARG A 9 -11.34 42.26 13.51
N ARG A 10 -12.51 41.80 13.09
CA ARG A 10 -13.69 41.59 13.95
C ARG A 10 -13.44 40.32 14.78
N LEU A 11 -13.59 40.41 16.09
CA LEU A 11 -13.60 39.30 17.05
C LEU A 11 -14.76 39.54 18.03
N ALA A 12 -15.32 38.46 18.60
CA ALA A 12 -16.50 38.34 19.48
C ALA A 12 -17.81 38.05 18.70
N MET A 13 -18.71 37.15 19.10
CA MET A 13 -18.88 36.26 20.26
C MET A 13 -20.10 35.36 19.92
N VAL A 14 -20.08 34.04 20.15
CA VAL A 14 -20.75 33.29 21.26
C VAL A 14 -22.23 32.90 21.03
N VAL A 15 -22.41 31.58 20.84
CA VAL A 15 -23.28 30.62 21.58
C VAL A 15 -24.82 30.64 21.48
N ALA A 16 -25.33 29.39 21.37
CA ALA A 16 -26.62 28.80 21.78
C ALA A 16 -27.81 28.83 20.81
N PHE A 17 -28.38 27.64 20.54
CA PHE A 17 -29.71 27.17 20.99
C PHE A 17 -29.87 25.72 20.45
N ALA A 18 -29.83 24.71 21.31
CA ALA A 18 -30.93 24.13 22.10
C ALA A 18 -31.52 22.88 21.43
N ALA A 19 -31.54 21.79 22.19
CA ALA A 19 -32.00 20.46 21.81
C ALA A 19 -33.53 20.39 21.62
N VAL A 20 -33.97 19.54 20.68
CA VAL A 20 -35.30 18.90 20.71
C VAL A 20 -35.11 17.41 20.49
N VAL A 21 -35.38 16.63 21.54
CA VAL A 21 -35.53 15.18 21.51
C VAL A 21 -36.98 14.89 21.13
N ALA A 22 -37.20 14.04 20.12
CA ALA A 22 -38.47 13.36 19.92
C ALA A 22 -38.19 11.92 19.46
N ALA A 23 -38.58 10.98 20.32
CA ALA A 23 -38.55 9.55 20.06
C ALA A 23 -39.53 9.17 18.94
N ALA A 24 -39.09 8.32 18.01
CA ALA A 24 -39.97 7.45 17.24
C ALA A 24 -39.19 6.23 16.75
N CYS A 25 -39.24 5.14 17.52
CA CYS A 25 -39.18 3.81 16.93
C CYS A 25 -40.53 3.58 16.24
N SER A 26 -40.53 3.50 14.92
CA SER A 26 -41.69 3.04 14.14
C SER A 26 -41.19 2.10 13.05
N SER A 27 -41.33 0.82 13.37
CA SER A 27 -41.83 -0.26 12.51
C SER A 27 -41.50 -0.17 11.02
N GLY A 28 -40.65 -1.09 10.56
CA GLY A 28 -40.41 -1.34 9.15
C GLY A 28 -41.54 -2.10 8.46
N ASP A 29 -41.68 -1.83 7.17
CA ASP A 29 -42.28 -2.71 6.17
C ASP A 29 -41.41 -2.64 4.89
N PRO A 30 -41.25 -3.75 4.15
CA PRO A 30 -40.27 -3.86 3.09
C PRO A 30 -40.74 -3.23 1.78
N ILE A 31 -39.78 -2.60 1.09
CA ILE A 31 -39.84 -2.11 -0.27
C ILE A 31 -39.80 -3.31 -1.22
N LEU A 32 -40.96 -3.89 -1.50
CA LEU A 32 -41.16 -4.79 -2.63
C LEU A 32 -42.25 -4.18 -3.50
N ASP A 33 -41.91 -3.97 -4.79
CA ASP A 33 -42.72 -3.46 -5.92
C ASP A 33 -42.40 -2.00 -6.30
N ALA A 34 -41.88 -1.61 -7.47
CA ALA A 34 -41.48 -2.31 -8.70
C ALA A 34 -40.53 -1.40 -9.52
N GLY A 35 -39.58 -2.00 -10.24
CA GLY A 35 -38.76 -1.29 -11.25
C GLY A 35 -37.36 -1.89 -11.44
N ILE A 36 -37.27 -3.06 -12.06
CA ILE A 36 -35.98 -3.66 -12.44
C ILE A 36 -35.46 -2.95 -13.69
N ASP A 37 -34.40 -2.17 -13.53
CA ASP A 37 -33.50 -1.75 -14.60
C ASP A 37 -32.30 -2.73 -14.61
N PRO A 38 -31.98 -3.41 -15.72
CA PRO A 38 -30.99 -4.49 -15.74
C PRO A 38 -29.52 -4.04 -15.56
N THR A 39 -29.27 -2.75 -15.30
CA THR A 39 -27.91 -2.18 -15.35
C THR A 39 -27.34 -1.69 -14.02
N THR A 40 -28.02 -1.91 -12.88
CA THR A 40 -27.51 -1.48 -11.56
C THR A 40 -27.00 -2.69 -10.75
N PRO A 41 -25.71 -2.75 -10.33
CA PRO A 41 -25.21 -3.84 -9.50
C PRO A 41 -25.83 -3.76 -8.10
N SER A 42 -26.37 -4.89 -7.63
CA SER A 42 -26.92 -5.02 -6.27
C SER A 42 -25.82 -4.96 -5.21
N PRO A 43 -26.11 -4.47 -3.98
CA PRO A 43 -25.17 -4.55 -2.86
C PRO A 43 -24.79 -6.01 -2.56
N PRO A 44 -23.58 -6.28 -2.01
CA PRO A 44 -23.18 -7.63 -1.62
C PRO A 44 -24.15 -8.21 -0.60
N GLN A 45 -24.69 -9.40 -0.87
CA GLN A 45 -25.50 -10.14 0.09
C GLN A 45 -24.56 -10.82 1.09
N THR A 46 -24.71 -10.51 2.38
CA THR A 46 -24.09 -11.29 3.46
C THR A 46 -24.84 -12.62 3.59
N ALA A 47 -24.15 -13.74 3.33
CA ALA A 47 -24.74 -15.07 3.50
C ALA A 47 -25.00 -15.38 4.99
N ALA A 48 -26.11 -16.07 5.27
CA ALA A 48 -26.37 -16.64 6.59
C ALA A 48 -25.42 -17.82 6.89
N PRO A 49 -25.17 -18.16 8.16
CA PRO A 49 -24.28 -19.26 8.52
C PRO A 49 -24.79 -20.60 7.97
N GLY A 50 -24.03 -21.22 7.07
CA GLY A 50 -24.26 -22.59 6.57
C GLY A 50 -24.74 -22.72 5.12
N GLU A 51 -24.91 -21.62 4.38
CA GLU A 51 -25.26 -21.69 2.95
C GLU A 51 -24.02 -21.44 2.07
N THR A 52 -23.65 -22.43 1.25
CA THR A 52 -22.58 -22.29 0.26
C THR A 52 -23.11 -21.53 -0.94
N LEU A 53 -22.63 -20.31 -1.16
CA LEU A 53 -22.91 -19.55 -2.39
C LEU A 53 -22.37 -20.32 -3.60
N PRO A 54 -23.08 -20.28 -4.76
CA PRO A 54 -22.54 -20.82 -6.01
C PRO A 54 -21.20 -20.16 -6.32
N PRO A 55 -20.26 -20.86 -6.98
CA PRO A 55 -18.93 -20.34 -7.23
C PRO A 55 -19.04 -18.98 -7.94
N THR A 56 -18.57 -17.93 -7.26
CA THR A 56 -18.27 -16.65 -7.88
C THR A 56 -17.40 -16.94 -9.09
N ILE A 57 -17.75 -16.30 -10.20
CA ILE A 57 -17.06 -16.34 -11.50
C ILE A 57 -15.55 -16.59 -11.28
N PRO A 58 -14.94 -17.62 -11.88
CA PRO A 58 -13.50 -17.81 -11.75
C PRO A 58 -12.85 -16.50 -12.15
N ALA A 59 -11.99 -15.96 -11.28
CA ALA A 59 -11.12 -14.87 -11.66
C ALA A 59 -10.38 -15.35 -12.92
N THR A 60 -10.73 -14.80 -14.07
CA THR A 60 -9.93 -14.99 -15.29
C THR A 60 -8.69 -14.14 -15.08
N THR A 61 -7.77 -14.63 -14.26
CA THR A 61 -6.43 -14.06 -14.19
C THR A 61 -5.81 -14.41 -15.53
N THR A 62 -5.88 -13.48 -16.48
CA THR A 62 -5.01 -13.55 -17.66
C THR A 62 -3.61 -13.35 -17.13
N THR A 63 -2.93 -14.46 -16.84
CA THR A 63 -1.53 -14.45 -16.43
C THR A 63 -0.71 -13.85 -17.56
N THR A 64 -0.06 -12.72 -17.30
CA THR A 64 0.96 -12.18 -18.21
C THR A 64 1.98 -13.29 -18.46
N PRO A 65 2.23 -13.67 -19.72
CA PRO A 65 3.27 -14.65 -20.02
C PRO A 65 4.60 -14.19 -19.43
N PHE A 66 5.33 -15.14 -18.84
CA PHE A 66 6.60 -14.83 -18.18
C PHE A 66 7.61 -14.14 -19.11
N ALA A 67 7.59 -14.49 -20.40
CA ALA A 67 8.44 -13.89 -21.43
C ALA A 67 8.20 -12.39 -21.68
N ASP A 68 7.08 -11.85 -21.20
CA ASP A 68 6.71 -10.43 -21.34
C ASP A 68 7.07 -9.61 -20.07
N LEU A 69 7.61 -10.24 -19.03
CA LEU A 69 8.02 -9.58 -17.79
C LEU A 69 9.47 -9.06 -17.87
N PRO A 70 9.82 -7.99 -17.12
CA PRO A 70 11.19 -7.50 -17.08
C PRO A 70 12.13 -8.55 -16.47
N GLU A 71 13.31 -8.72 -17.07
CA GLU A 71 14.39 -9.61 -16.59
C GLU A 71 14.85 -9.22 -15.18
N CYS A 72 15.21 -10.20 -14.35
CA CYS A 72 15.81 -9.98 -13.04
C CYS A 72 17.34 -10.10 -13.15
N PRO A 73 18.11 -9.06 -12.74
CA PRO A 73 19.56 -9.09 -12.86
C PRO A 73 20.20 -9.93 -11.73
N VAL A 74 20.02 -11.25 -11.76
CA VAL A 74 20.47 -12.18 -10.71
C VAL A 74 22.01 -12.26 -10.58
N ASP A 75 22.74 -11.87 -11.62
CA ASP A 75 24.21 -11.81 -11.63
C ASP A 75 24.77 -10.44 -11.16
N ALA A 76 23.92 -9.50 -10.74
CA ALA A 76 24.33 -8.13 -10.41
C ALA A 76 25.30 -8.04 -9.22
N LEU A 77 25.36 -9.07 -8.37
CA LEU A 77 26.23 -9.07 -7.19
C LEU A 77 27.72 -9.23 -7.53
N GLY A 78 28.08 -9.57 -8.76
CA GLY A 78 29.47 -9.65 -9.25
C GLY A 78 30.43 -10.52 -8.41
N ASP A 79 31.69 -10.59 -8.85
CA ASP A 79 32.79 -11.24 -8.11
C ASP A 79 33.65 -10.23 -7.32
N GLY A 80 33.18 -8.99 -7.18
CA GLY A 80 33.90 -7.94 -6.46
C GLY A 80 33.94 -8.19 -4.95
N ASP A 81 35.02 -7.74 -4.32
CA ASP A 81 35.21 -7.85 -2.86
C ASP A 81 34.48 -6.73 -2.08
N ASP A 82 34.10 -5.64 -2.74
CA ASP A 82 33.41 -4.52 -2.09
C ASP A 82 31.91 -4.83 -1.90
N PRO A 83 31.33 -4.57 -0.71
CA PRO A 83 29.92 -4.82 -0.47
C PRO A 83 29.01 -3.97 -1.38
N VAL A 84 27.98 -4.59 -1.94
CA VAL A 84 26.91 -3.90 -2.65
C VAL A 84 25.96 -3.26 -1.65
N GLU A 85 25.84 -1.94 -1.69
CA GLU A 85 24.92 -1.19 -0.84
C GLU A 85 23.53 -1.13 -1.50
N ILE A 86 22.49 -1.51 -0.75
CA ILE A 86 21.09 -1.35 -1.18
C ILE A 86 20.33 -0.48 -0.18
N THR A 87 19.43 0.35 -0.67
CA THR A 87 18.53 1.17 0.14
C THR A 87 17.19 0.46 0.31
N TYR A 88 16.69 0.42 1.55
CA TYR A 88 15.36 -0.07 1.87
C TYR A 88 14.54 1.04 2.54
N TRP A 89 13.54 1.56 1.83
CA TRP A 89 12.55 2.48 2.40
C TRP A 89 11.44 1.73 3.14
N HIS A 90 11.15 2.16 4.36
CA HIS A 90 10.04 1.64 5.16
C HIS A 90 9.28 2.75 5.89
N GLY A 91 8.03 2.45 6.25
CA GLY A 91 7.17 3.30 7.07
C GLY A 91 6.89 2.74 8.48
N LEU A 92 7.63 1.72 8.91
CA LEU A 92 7.46 1.10 10.25
C LEU A 92 7.92 2.02 11.38
N GLY A 93 7.34 1.84 12.57
CA GLY A 93 7.77 2.48 13.81
C GLY A 93 7.62 1.53 15.01
N GLY A 94 8.11 1.95 16.17
CA GLY A 94 8.03 1.17 17.42
C GLY A 94 8.69 -0.20 17.31
N GLU A 95 8.09 -1.21 17.94
CA GLU A 95 8.62 -2.59 17.98
C GLU A 95 8.82 -3.21 16.59
N SER A 96 8.01 -2.83 15.59
CA SER A 96 8.17 -3.34 14.23
C SER A 96 9.42 -2.79 13.54
N GLU A 97 9.81 -1.55 13.83
CA GLU A 97 11.05 -0.98 13.32
C GLU A 97 12.28 -1.61 14.00
N GLU A 98 12.18 -1.88 15.30
CA GLU A 98 13.22 -2.60 16.05
C GLU A 98 13.43 -4.01 15.49
N ALA A 99 12.35 -4.76 15.27
CA ALA A 99 12.42 -6.09 14.66
C ALA A 99 13.04 -6.06 13.26
N LEU A 100 12.68 -5.07 12.42
CA LEU A 100 13.29 -4.91 11.10
C LEU A 100 14.81 -4.63 11.19
N LYS A 101 15.24 -3.80 12.15
CA LYS A 101 16.67 -3.52 12.38
C LYS A 101 17.42 -4.78 12.79
N ASP A 102 16.85 -5.58 13.67
CA ASP A 102 17.45 -6.84 14.12
C ASP A 102 17.56 -7.87 12.98
N LEU A 103 16.53 -7.99 12.14
CA LEU A 103 16.57 -8.84 10.94
C LEU A 103 17.68 -8.41 9.99
N VAL A 104 17.80 -7.10 9.73
CA VAL A 104 18.84 -6.56 8.86
C VAL A 104 20.24 -6.73 9.45
N ALA A 105 20.39 -6.59 10.77
CA ALA A 105 21.64 -6.87 11.46
C ALA A 105 22.04 -8.35 11.34
N GLY A 106 21.11 -9.27 11.57
CA GLY A 106 21.36 -10.71 11.39
C GLY A 106 21.72 -11.05 9.94
N TYR A 107 21.11 -10.38 8.95
CA TYR A 107 21.50 -10.52 7.54
C TYR A 107 22.93 -10.01 7.28
N HIS A 108 23.36 -8.89 7.88
CA HIS A 108 24.75 -8.42 7.77
C HIS A 108 25.73 -9.35 8.49
N ASP A 109 25.35 -9.95 9.60
CA ASP A 109 26.23 -10.89 10.31
C ASP A 109 26.39 -12.23 9.56
N SER A 110 25.43 -12.57 8.69
CA SER A 110 25.44 -13.82 7.93
C SER A 110 26.32 -13.78 6.67
N GLN A 111 26.70 -12.59 6.19
CA GLN A 111 27.43 -12.41 4.93
C GLN A 111 28.04 -11.00 4.82
N ASP A 112 29.08 -10.84 3.99
CA ASP A 112 29.78 -9.55 3.81
C ASP A 112 29.55 -8.87 2.43
N ARG A 113 28.74 -9.49 1.55
CA ARG A 113 28.55 -9.07 0.15
C ARG A 113 27.51 -7.96 -0.05
N VAL A 114 26.53 -7.83 0.84
CA VAL A 114 25.40 -6.91 0.69
C VAL A 114 25.21 -6.12 1.97
N ARG A 115 25.10 -4.80 1.83
CA ARG A 115 24.85 -3.89 2.94
C ARG A 115 23.53 -3.15 2.74
N VAL A 116 22.58 -3.43 3.63
CA VAL A 116 21.23 -2.84 3.59
C VAL A 116 21.17 -1.55 4.41
N ARG A 117 20.84 -0.43 3.77
CA ARG A 117 20.60 0.87 4.39
C ARG A 117 19.11 1.07 4.59
N LEU A 118 18.64 0.82 5.81
CA LEU A 118 17.28 1.15 6.22
C LEU A 118 17.09 2.67 6.24
N GLN A 119 16.02 3.15 5.61
CA GLN A 119 15.58 4.54 5.68
C GLN A 119 14.10 4.60 6.06
N ASN A 120 13.82 5.04 7.27
CA ASN A 120 12.46 5.30 7.72
C ASN A 120 11.92 6.58 7.05
N GLN A 121 10.80 6.48 6.34
CA GLN A 121 10.17 7.62 5.67
C GLN A 121 9.12 8.33 6.55
N GLY A 122 8.86 7.85 7.76
CA GLY A 122 7.93 8.46 8.72
C GLY A 122 6.55 7.82 8.78
N GLY A 123 6.23 6.93 7.84
CA GLY A 123 4.95 6.22 7.76
C GLY A 123 4.67 5.65 6.38
N TYR A 124 3.61 4.85 6.25
CA TYR A 124 3.22 4.29 4.95
C TYR A 124 2.82 5.37 3.94
N ASN A 125 2.06 6.39 4.36
CA ASN A 125 1.63 7.47 3.48
C ASN A 125 2.84 8.27 2.95
N GLU A 126 3.77 8.62 3.83
CA GLU A 126 4.99 9.34 3.46
C GLU A 126 5.89 8.49 2.55
N THR A 127 5.95 7.18 2.76
CA THR A 127 6.67 6.25 1.89
C THR A 127 6.06 6.22 0.48
N ILE A 128 4.73 6.11 0.39
CA ILE A 128 3.98 6.13 -0.88
C ILE A 128 4.19 7.46 -1.60
N ASP A 129 3.95 8.57 -0.91
CA ASP A 129 4.06 9.92 -1.46
C ASP A 129 5.46 10.15 -2.02
N LYS A 130 6.51 9.77 -1.28
CA LYS A 130 7.89 9.90 -1.74
C LYS A 130 8.17 9.01 -2.95
N TYR A 131 7.72 7.76 -2.96
CA TYR A 131 7.92 6.86 -4.09
C TYR A 131 7.28 7.37 -5.38
N LEU A 132 6.03 7.84 -5.29
CA LEU A 132 5.29 8.38 -6.44
C LEU A 132 5.88 9.70 -6.96
N GLN A 133 6.46 10.52 -6.07
CA GLN A 133 7.15 11.76 -6.45
C GLN A 133 8.58 11.55 -6.96
N SER A 134 9.18 10.37 -6.70
CA SER A 134 10.54 10.06 -7.13
C SER A 134 10.56 9.52 -8.56
N GLY A 135 11.49 10.02 -9.37
CA GLY A 135 11.85 9.36 -10.64
C GLY A 135 12.60 8.05 -10.41
N ALA A 136 12.84 7.29 -11.48
CA ALA A 136 13.49 5.97 -11.41
C ALA A 136 14.82 6.01 -10.62
N ASP A 137 15.71 6.95 -10.95
CA ASP A 137 17.02 7.09 -10.29
C ASP A 137 16.95 7.53 -8.82
N GLY A 138 15.78 7.99 -8.36
CA GLY A 138 15.57 8.47 -6.99
C GLY A 138 14.89 7.46 -6.07
N ARG A 139 14.51 6.29 -6.59
CA ARG A 139 13.80 5.24 -5.86
C ARG A 139 14.78 4.28 -5.19
N PRO A 140 14.37 3.63 -4.08
CA PRO A 140 15.18 2.61 -3.44
C PRO A 140 15.12 1.30 -4.23
N GLU A 141 16.08 0.42 -4.00
CA GLU A 141 16.07 -0.95 -4.53
C GLU A 141 14.98 -1.78 -3.84
N LEU A 142 14.65 -1.48 -2.57
CA LEU A 142 13.57 -2.12 -1.83
C LEU A 142 12.65 -1.08 -1.17
N VAL A 143 11.35 -1.29 -1.25
CA VAL A 143 10.35 -0.42 -0.61
C VAL A 143 9.24 -1.24 0.02
N LEU A 144 8.86 -0.86 1.25
CA LEU A 144 7.72 -1.44 1.95
C LEU A 144 6.46 -0.64 1.61
N MET A 145 5.50 -1.30 0.97
CA MET A 145 4.20 -0.73 0.61
C MET A 145 3.06 -1.47 1.31
N PRO A 146 1.95 -0.79 1.65
CA PRO A 146 0.74 -1.47 2.09
C PRO A 146 0.05 -2.18 0.92
N GLU A 147 -0.75 -3.20 1.22
CA GLU A 147 -1.33 -4.14 0.26
C GLU A 147 -2.22 -3.46 -0.80
N TYR A 148 -2.90 -2.38 -0.43
CA TYR A 148 -3.78 -1.64 -1.33
C TYR A 148 -3.02 -0.93 -2.46
N MET A 149 -1.70 -0.76 -2.33
CA MET A 149 -0.86 -0.18 -3.40
C MET A 149 -0.50 -1.19 -4.48
N LEU A 150 -0.74 -2.49 -4.28
CA LEU A 150 -0.24 -3.54 -5.18
C LEU A 150 -0.61 -3.30 -6.65
N ALA A 151 -1.88 -3.03 -6.93
CA ALA A 151 -2.34 -2.78 -8.30
C ALA A 151 -1.63 -1.57 -8.92
N GLN A 152 -1.49 -0.48 -8.17
CA GLN A 152 -0.79 0.71 -8.64
C GLN A 152 0.71 0.46 -8.86
N MET A 153 1.35 -0.37 -8.03
CA MET A 153 2.76 -0.75 -8.22
C MET A 153 2.95 -1.58 -9.49
N VAL A 154 2.03 -2.52 -9.76
CA VAL A 154 2.04 -3.29 -11.02
C VAL A 154 1.84 -2.37 -12.22
N ASP A 155 0.82 -1.50 -12.19
CA ASP A 155 0.49 -0.57 -13.28
C ASP A 155 1.58 0.48 -13.52
N SER A 156 2.40 0.79 -12.51
CA SER A 156 3.50 1.74 -12.63
C SER A 156 4.70 1.22 -13.43
N GLU A 157 4.74 -0.09 -13.69
CA GLU A 157 5.85 -0.80 -14.38
C GLU A 157 7.23 -0.54 -13.74
N SER A 158 7.27 -0.13 -12.47
CA SER A 158 8.50 0.26 -11.79
C SER A 158 8.94 -0.69 -10.70
N VAL A 159 8.43 -1.92 -10.74
CA VAL A 159 8.84 -3.03 -9.89
C VAL A 159 9.15 -4.24 -10.76
N VAL A 160 10.10 -5.05 -10.32
CA VAL A 160 10.36 -6.37 -10.91
C VAL A 160 9.47 -7.38 -10.16
N PRO A 161 8.62 -8.16 -10.86
CA PRO A 161 7.86 -9.23 -10.21
C PRO A 161 8.80 -10.27 -9.58
N ALA A 162 8.57 -10.60 -8.32
CA ALA A 162 9.46 -11.51 -7.58
C ALA A 162 9.56 -12.90 -8.22
N ASP A 163 8.49 -13.38 -8.86
CA ASP A 163 8.49 -14.67 -9.57
C ASP A 163 9.55 -14.72 -10.69
N VAL A 164 9.87 -13.57 -11.31
CA VAL A 164 10.94 -13.52 -12.31
C VAL A 164 12.29 -13.84 -11.67
N CYS A 165 12.59 -13.19 -10.55
CA CYS A 165 13.82 -13.42 -9.81
C CYS A 165 13.89 -14.84 -9.24
N VAL A 166 12.79 -15.40 -8.73
CA VAL A 166 12.75 -16.79 -8.22
C VAL A 166 13.10 -17.78 -9.34
N ASN A 167 12.49 -17.63 -10.51
CA ASN A 167 12.75 -18.51 -11.64
C ASN A 167 14.17 -18.36 -12.18
N GLU A 168 14.69 -17.14 -12.31
CA GLU A 168 16.02 -16.89 -12.88
C GLU A 168 17.18 -17.22 -11.92
N SER A 169 16.94 -17.19 -10.61
CA SER A 169 17.95 -17.54 -9.60
C SER A 169 17.95 -19.03 -9.20
N ASP A 170 17.08 -19.85 -9.80
CA ASP A 170 16.84 -21.24 -9.40
C ASP A 170 16.57 -21.37 -7.88
N PHE A 171 15.87 -20.39 -7.30
CA PHE A 171 15.62 -20.35 -5.86
C PHE A 171 14.66 -21.46 -5.44
N ASP A 172 15.07 -22.26 -4.44
CA ASP A 172 14.27 -23.37 -3.92
C ASP A 172 13.11 -22.88 -3.04
N MET A 173 11.90 -23.00 -3.56
CA MET A 173 10.66 -22.61 -2.88
C MET A 173 10.00 -23.75 -2.10
N SER A 174 10.65 -24.91 -1.94
CA SER A 174 10.04 -26.12 -1.32
C SER A 174 10.10 -26.19 0.20
N ALA A 175 10.57 -25.13 0.87
CA ALA A 175 10.74 -25.04 2.32
C ALA A 175 9.42 -24.92 3.11
#